data_AF-W2X708-F1
#
_entry.id   AF-W2X708-F1
#
_cell.length_a   1.000
_cell.length_b   1.000
_cell.length_c   1.000
_cell.angle_alpha   90.00
_cell.angle_beta   90.00
_cell.angle_gamma   90.00
#
_symmetry.space_group_name_H-M   'P 1'
#
loop_
_entity.id
_entity.type
_entity.pdbx_description
1 polymer ?
#
loop_
_entity_poly.entity_id
_entity_poly.type
_entity_poly.pdbx_seq_one_letter_code
_entity_poly.pdbx_strand_id
1 'polypeptide(L)'
;MPEGHQKQAKSSASREMANYVHGKTTRRELQRLTGDQMQSRWRTYIKKFWGTLYDSIHRAGLGLTKRDVANGITSIEQKLEARCPEFLRIKVLFSEMSNIKPAGTVDLVSPLGPLS
;
A
#
# COMPACT_ATOMS: atom_id res chain seq x y z
N MET A 1 -25.63 -15.80 20.88
CA MET A 1 -24.25 -15.54 21.30
C MET A 1 -23.52 -14.88 20.15
N PRO A 2 -23.23 -13.57 20.18
CA PRO A 2 -22.38 -12.99 19.14
C PRO A 2 -20.91 -13.23 19.49
N GLU A 3 -20.19 -13.94 18.62
CA GLU A 3 -18.76 -14.15 18.73
C GLU A 3 -18.04 -12.80 18.61
N GLY A 4 -17.45 -12.35 19.72
CA GLY A 4 -16.66 -11.13 19.73
C GLY A 4 -15.39 -11.33 18.93
N HIS A 5 -15.25 -10.63 17.80
CA HIS A 5 -14.00 -10.52 17.08
C HIS A 5 -12.92 -10.00 18.03
N GLN A 6 -12.04 -10.88 18.50
CA GLN A 6 -10.93 -10.50 19.36
C GLN A 6 -10.01 -9.58 18.56
N LYS A 7 -9.92 -8.32 18.99
CA LYS A 7 -8.96 -7.36 18.47
C LYS A 7 -7.56 -7.89 18.81
N GLN A 8 -6.88 -8.49 17.83
CA GLN A 8 -5.47 -8.83 17.95
C GLN A 8 -4.68 -7.59 18.37
N ALA A 9 -3.90 -7.71 19.44
CA ALA A 9 -2.97 -6.66 19.83
C ALA A 9 -1.96 -6.44 18.68
N LYS A 10 -1.60 -5.18 18.37
CA LYS A 10 -0.65 -4.88 17.28
C LYS A 10 0.70 -5.63 17.41
N SER A 11 1.08 -6.01 18.63
CA SER A 11 2.25 -6.84 18.92
C SER A 11 2.10 -8.30 18.45
N SER A 12 0.89 -8.87 18.48
CA SER A 12 0.64 -10.25 17.99
C SER A 12 0.79 -10.33 16.48
N ALA A 13 0.21 -9.39 15.74
CA ALA A 13 0.33 -9.32 14.28
C ALA A 13 1.79 -9.19 13.82
N SER A 14 2.60 -8.40 14.54
CA SER A 14 4.01 -8.21 14.19
C SER A 14 4.84 -9.49 14.41
N ARG A 15 4.49 -10.27 15.44
CA ARG A 15 5.09 -11.58 15.71
C ARG A 15 4.66 -12.63 14.68
N GLU A 16 3.41 -12.62 14.26
CA GLU A 16 2.91 -13.49 13.20
C GLU A 16 3.60 -13.23 11.87
N MET A 17 3.82 -11.97 11.50
CA MET A 17 4.62 -11.62 10.33
C MET A 17 6.06 -12.17 10.41
N ALA A 18 6.70 -12.09 11.57
CA ALA A 18 8.04 -12.68 11.78
C ALA A 18 8.01 -14.20 11.58
N ASN A 19 7.07 -14.89 12.23
CA ASN A 19 6.91 -16.35 12.11
C ASN A 19 6.64 -16.78 10.66
N TYR A 20 5.80 -16.04 9.95
CA TYR A 20 5.53 -16.30 8.53
C TYR A 20 6.81 -16.21 7.69
N VAL A 21 7.61 -15.17 7.89
CA VAL A 21 8.89 -15.02 7.17
C VAL A 21 9.84 -16.16 7.51
N HIS A 22 9.94 -16.56 8.78
CA HIS A 22 10.80 -17.66 9.20
C HIS A 22 10.45 -18.96 8.46
N GLY A 23 9.16 -19.25 8.27
CA GLY A 23 8.69 -20.43 7.54
C GLY A 23 8.79 -20.35 6.01
N LYS A 24 9.08 -19.17 5.45
CA LYS A 24 9.10 -18.94 3.99
C LYS A 24 10.47 -18.60 3.41
N THR A 25 11.51 -18.56 4.24
CA THR A 25 12.86 -18.20 3.81
C THR A 25 13.92 -19.14 4.34
N THR A 26 14.96 -19.39 3.53
CA THR A 26 16.18 -20.11 3.92
C THR A 26 17.28 -19.17 4.43
N ARG A 27 17.06 -17.86 4.33
CA ARG A 27 18.02 -16.81 4.70
C ARG A 27 18.05 -16.63 6.21
N ARG A 28 19.16 -16.99 6.85
CA ARG A 28 19.31 -16.98 8.31
C ARG A 28 19.08 -15.61 8.95
N GLU A 29 19.46 -14.55 8.27
CA GLU A 29 19.27 -13.17 8.72
C GLU A 29 17.78 -12.77 8.78
N LEU A 30 16.95 -13.33 7.90
CA LEU A 30 15.50 -13.10 7.89
C LEU A 30 14.79 -14.01 8.89
N GLN A 31 15.34 -15.19 9.18
CA GLN A 31 14.87 -16.10 10.23
C GLN A 31 15.11 -15.61 11.67
N ARG A 32 15.89 -14.54 11.84
CA ARG A 32 16.19 -13.95 13.16
C ARG A 32 15.39 -12.68 13.44
N LEU A 33 14.44 -12.32 12.57
CA LEU A 33 13.66 -11.10 12.72
C LEU A 33 12.71 -11.21 13.92
N THR A 34 12.76 -10.24 14.80
CA THR A 34 11.80 -10.14 15.91
C THR A 34 10.52 -9.45 15.45
N GLY A 35 9.44 -9.61 16.24
CA GLY A 35 8.19 -8.88 16.00
C GLY A 35 8.40 -7.37 15.95
N ASP A 36 9.26 -6.80 16.79
CA ASP A 36 9.53 -5.36 16.81
C ASP A 36 10.30 -4.91 15.55
N GLN A 37 11.26 -5.71 15.10
CA GLN A 37 11.98 -5.46 13.85
C GLN A 37 11.01 -5.52 12.66
N MET A 38 10.07 -6.47 12.65
CA MET A 38 9.03 -6.56 11.62
C MET A 38 8.07 -5.38 11.67
N GLN A 39 7.67 -4.93 12.86
CA GLN A 39 6.84 -3.76 13.01
C GLN A 39 7.54 -2.49 12.48
N SER A 40 8.82 -2.33 12.80
CA SER A 40 9.62 -1.20 12.30
C SER A 40 9.72 -1.22 10.77
N ARG A 41 10.06 -2.38 10.19
CA ARG A 41 10.12 -2.58 8.73
C ARG A 41 8.78 -2.28 8.06
N TRP A 42 7.68 -2.77 8.63
CA TRP A 42 6.33 -2.51 8.14
C TRP A 42 5.99 -1.02 8.15
N ARG A 43 6.29 -0.31 9.24
CA ARG A 43 6.07 1.16 9.32
C ARG A 43 6.86 1.91 8.26
N THR A 44 8.13 1.55 8.05
CA THR A 44 8.95 2.15 6.99
C THR A 44 8.36 1.87 5.61
N TYR A 45 7.94 0.63 5.37
CA TYR A 45 7.34 0.22 4.10
C TYR A 45 6.06 1.01 3.82
N ILE A 46 5.12 1.02 4.76
CA ILE A 46 3.84 1.73 4.62
C ILE A 46 4.03 3.22 4.40
N LYS A 47 5.00 3.86 5.08
CA LYS A 47 5.34 5.26 4.83
C LYS A 47 5.79 5.50 3.39
N LYS A 48 6.65 4.62 2.84
CA LYS A 48 7.07 4.69 1.43
C LYS A 48 5.91 4.45 0.47
N PHE A 49 5.05 3.48 0.78
CA PHE A 49 3.87 3.17 -0.02
C PHE A 49 2.94 4.37 -0.17
N TRP A 50 2.52 4.99 0.94
CA TRP A 50 1.62 6.15 0.88
C TRP A 50 2.26 7.36 0.18
N GLY A 51 3.55 7.61 0.37
CA GLY A 51 4.27 8.64 -0.37
C GLY A 51 4.30 8.36 -1.88
N THR A 52 4.53 7.11 -2.26
CA THR A 52 4.54 6.68 -3.68
C THR A 52 3.14 6.75 -4.29
N LEU A 53 2.11 6.38 -3.51
CA LEU A 53 0.71 6.47 -3.94
C LEU A 53 0.29 7.92 -4.16
N TYR A 54 0.61 8.81 -3.21
CA TYR A 54 0.35 10.24 -3.34
C TYR A 54 1.02 10.81 -4.60
N ASP A 55 2.30 10.48 -4.81
CA ASP A 55 3.03 10.89 -6.02
C ASP A 55 2.35 10.35 -7.29
N SER A 56 1.87 9.10 -7.28
CA SER A 56 1.19 8.48 -8.42
C SER A 56 -0.15 9.12 -8.79
N ILE A 57 -0.83 9.77 -7.83
CA ILE A 57 -2.16 10.37 -8.03
C ILE A 57 -2.04 11.87 -8.31
N HIS A 58 -1.20 12.58 -7.57
CA HIS A 58 -1.24 14.05 -7.50
C HIS A 58 -0.07 14.75 -8.18
N ARG A 59 1.04 14.06 -8.46
CA ARG A 59 2.22 14.71 -9.01
C ARG A 59 2.11 14.77 -10.54
N ALA A 60 1.61 15.90 -11.04
CA ALA A 60 1.77 16.27 -12.44
C ALA A 60 3.27 16.17 -12.81
N GLY A 61 3.61 15.43 -13.87
CA GLY A 61 5.00 15.23 -14.29
C GLY A 61 5.73 14.04 -13.66
N LEU A 62 5.02 12.99 -13.22
CA LEU A 62 5.65 11.71 -12.86
C LEU A 62 6.33 10.99 -14.05
N GLY A 63 6.39 11.63 -15.23
CA GLY A 63 7.07 11.16 -16.44
C GLY A 63 8.49 10.66 -16.21
N LEU A 64 9.01 9.90 -17.18
CA LEU A 64 10.38 9.40 -17.15
C LEU A 64 11.36 10.57 -17.27
N THR A 65 12.29 10.65 -16.31
CA THR A 65 13.39 11.61 -16.37
C THR A 65 14.57 10.99 -17.12
N LYS A 66 15.51 11.83 -17.60
CA LYS A 66 16.76 11.35 -18.20
C LYS A 66 17.53 10.40 -17.27
N ARG A 67 17.46 10.63 -15.95
CA ARG A 67 18.07 9.76 -14.94
C ARG A 67 17.37 8.41 -14.85
N ASP A 68 16.04 8.38 -14.94
CA ASP A 68 15.28 7.12 -14.94
C ASP A 68 15.70 6.26 -16.13
N VAL A 69 15.76 6.87 -17.33
CA VAL A 69 16.20 6.17 -18.54
C VAL A 69 17.65 5.68 -18.42
N ALA A 70 18.56 6.50 -17.88
CA ALA A 70 19.95 6.09 -17.63
C ALA A 70 20.07 4.93 -16.64
N ASN A 71 19.12 4.78 -15.72
CA ASN A 71 19.04 3.68 -14.76
C ASN A 71 18.23 2.48 -15.31
N GLY A 72 17.91 2.46 -16.60
CA GLY A 72 17.17 1.37 -17.24
C GLY A 72 15.67 1.33 -16.92
N ILE A 73 15.10 2.41 -16.37
CA ILE A 73 13.66 2.52 -16.11
C ILE A 73 12.98 3.03 -17.39
N THR A 74 12.16 2.18 -18.00
CA THR A 74 11.47 2.44 -19.27
C THR A 74 9.98 2.68 -19.13
N SER A 75 9.41 2.56 -17.92
CA SER A 75 7.99 2.82 -17.68
C SER A 75 7.72 3.47 -16.31
N ILE A 76 6.53 4.06 -16.19
CA ILE A 76 6.09 4.69 -14.93
C ILE A 76 5.87 3.64 -13.85
N GLU A 77 5.37 2.47 -14.22
CA GLU A 77 5.21 1.30 -13.37
C GLU A 77 6.55 0.89 -12.76
N GLN A 78 7.59 0.75 -13.58
CA GLN A 78 8.94 0.44 -13.10
C GLN A 78 9.50 1.54 -12.19
N LYS A 79 9.20 2.81 -12.49
CA LYS A 79 9.59 3.94 -11.65
C LYS A 79 8.91 3.90 -10.28
N LEU A 80 7.64 3.51 -10.23
CA LEU A 80 6.88 3.35 -8.98
C LEU A 80 7.40 2.15 -8.17
N GLU A 81 7.68 1.02 -8.82
CA GLU A 81 8.28 -0.16 -8.20
C GLU A 81 9.69 0.11 -7.66
N ALA A 82 10.50 0.89 -8.39
CA ALA A 82 11.82 1.31 -7.93
C ALA A 82 11.75 2.20 -6.66
N ARG A 83 10.66 2.94 -6.48
CA ARG A 83 10.43 3.79 -5.29
C ARG A 83 9.89 3.00 -4.11
N CYS A 84 9.00 2.05 -4.37
CA CYS A 84 8.40 1.19 -3.37
C CYS A 84 8.27 -0.23 -3.95
N PRO A 85 9.08 -1.20 -3.48
CA PRO A 85 9.00 -2.57 -3.99
C PRO A 85 7.63 -3.18 -3.77
N GLU A 86 7.10 -3.92 -4.76
CA GLU A 86 5.76 -4.51 -4.76
C GLU A 86 4.63 -3.46 -4.68
N PHE A 87 4.89 -2.23 -5.14
CA PHE A 87 3.92 -1.14 -5.06
C PHE A 87 2.61 -1.46 -5.76
N LEU A 88 2.67 -1.96 -7.00
CA LEU A 88 1.49 -2.21 -7.82
C LEU A 88 0.64 -3.32 -7.20
N ARG A 89 1.29 -4.40 -6.74
CA ARG A 89 0.61 -5.51 -6.08
C ARG A 89 -0.11 -5.06 -4.83
N ILE A 90 0.54 -4.26 -3.99
CA ILE A 90 -0.04 -3.78 -2.74
C ILE A 90 -1.12 -2.72 -3.00
N LYS A 91 -0.97 -1.90 -4.04
CA LYS A 91 -2.01 -0.97 -4.49
C LYS A 91 -3.29 -1.71 -4.89
N VAL A 92 -3.19 -2.83 -5.60
CA VAL A 92 -4.34 -3.69 -5.94
C VAL A 92 -5.01 -4.20 -4.66
N LEU A 93 -4.24 -4.81 -3.75
CA LEU A 93 -4.77 -5.31 -2.47
C LEU A 93 -5.49 -4.25 -1.64
N PHE A 94 -4.96 -3.02 -1.59
CA PHE A 94 -5.63 -1.90 -0.90
C PHE A 94 -6.82 -1.32 -1.64
N SER A 95 -6.84 -1.38 -2.98
CA SER A 95 -8.00 -0.95 -3.77
C SER A 95 -9.17 -1.93 -3.69
N GLU A 96 -8.89 -3.21 -3.47
CA GLU A 96 -9.87 -4.29 -3.30
C GLU A 96 -10.47 -4.33 -1.89
N MET A 97 -9.76 -3.77 -0.89
CA MET A 97 -10.32 -3.56 0.44
C MET A 97 -11.39 -2.46 0.38
N SER A 98 -12.67 -2.87 0.39
CA SER A 98 -13.88 -2.02 0.40
C SER A 98 -13.88 -0.88 1.43
N ASN A 99 -12.99 -0.95 2.42
CA ASN A 99 -12.88 -0.03 3.55
C ASN A 99 -12.04 1.23 3.23
N ILE A 100 -11.45 1.30 2.03
CA ILE A 100 -10.56 2.39 1.58
C ILE A 100 -11.20 3.21 0.44
N LYS A 101 -12.38 2.81 -0.06
CA LYS A 101 -13.24 3.71 -0.82
C LYS A 101 -14.02 4.59 0.17
N PRO A 102 -13.87 5.92 0.19
CA PRO A 102 -15.01 6.72 0.57
C PRO A 102 -16.14 6.31 -0.39
N ALA A 103 -17.29 5.93 0.14
CA ALA A 103 -18.48 5.76 -0.67
C ALA A 103 -18.67 7.06 -1.45
N GLY A 104 -18.33 7.05 -2.74
CA GLY A 104 -18.34 8.23 -3.58
C GLY A 104 -19.75 8.80 -3.55
N THR A 105 -19.88 10.02 -3.06
CA THR A 105 -21.05 10.86 -3.20
C THR A 105 -21.40 10.95 -4.68
N VAL A 106 -22.46 10.27 -5.10
CA VAL A 106 -23.09 10.50 -6.39
C VAL A 106 -24.59 10.46 -6.17
N ASP A 107 -25.20 11.63 -6.20
CA ASP A 107 -26.36 11.87 -7.06
C ASP A 107 -26.35 13.36 -7.44
N LEU A 108 -25.59 13.68 -8.49
CA LEU A 108 -25.80 14.87 -9.29
C LEU A 108 -26.90 14.56 -10.30
N VAL A 109 -28.15 14.83 -9.94
CA VAL A 109 -29.20 15.09 -10.93
C VAL A 109 -29.75 16.47 -10.63
N SER A 110 -29.28 17.44 -11.42
CA SER A 110 -30.05 18.63 -11.72
C SER A 110 -30.36 18.58 -13.21
N PRO A 111 -31.64 18.69 -13.59
CA PRO A 111 -31.97 19.64 -14.63
C PRO A 111 -33.25 20.43 -14.32
N LEU A 112 -33.12 21.75 -14.33
CA LEU A 112 -34.03 22.74 -14.94
C LEU A 112 -35.56 22.51 -14.88
N GLY A 113 -36.22 23.27 -13.98
CA GLY A 113 -37.55 23.93 -14.16
C GLY A 113 -38.84 23.07 -14.17
N PRO A 114 -40.06 23.68 -14.06
CA PRO A 114 -40.39 25.10 -14.18
C PRO A 114 -41.06 25.74 -12.94
N LEU A 115 -41.07 27.07 -12.96
CA LEU A 115 -41.90 27.96 -12.15
C LEU A 115 -43.39 27.73 -12.43
N SER A 116 -44.19 27.63 -11.37
CA SER A 116 -45.60 28.05 -11.33
C SER A 116 -45.94 28.41 -9.89
#